data_AF-A0A267DQV9-F1
#
_entry.id   AF-A0A267DQV9-F1
#
_cell.length_a   1.000
_cell.length_b   1.000
_cell.length_c   1.000
_cell.angle_alpha   90.00
_cell.angle_beta   90.00
_cell.angle_gamma   90.00
#
_symmetry.space_group_name_H-M   'P 1'
#
loop_
_entity.id
_entity.type
_entity.pdbx_description
1 polymer ?
#
loop_
_entity_poly.entity_id
_entity_poly.type
_entity_poly.pdbx_seq_one_letter_code
_entity_poly.pdbx_strand_id
1 'polypeptide(L)'
;MPAKVCYERCSRSRCSCCCSHFSPAPAALSQAICSSTHQESVFARMTRMLLPARTSPVRIGLAVFALGLVLTIPLLLLTTSWRRGSHVGDTDSELTGLSSFWHLGDASRKFADKPAEFRQPFVYAPLDTEFIDSNFDRLKLALSRSPMGKYQAHVDVLMTERRPQINTDGWRFHTPSGRNLTLAGLQAETYDRNYTTPNLAHFILPFQDPQLAFHHFVCILSGFWVMRPQKLVLWYMKPPSGHYWELLKTNITAPVWEQRIVMIQRPVTQKIYNMTVKVKEHQADVMRIEAVLLLGGVYLDLDVITLNAMEPLRKYQFAIGKELPTVLCNGVFSGAPNNTVLALWHLSYQTFDDASWGGHSLYVIGDICKHFPGHCHIEEDSLDRPGWINFGKMYGEGDRTWDWQTKNYAMHLFYRLYGVQHDLKSIRTVNNTLGDMFRFILFGRKEPFKS
;
A
#
# COMPACT_ATOMS: atom_id res chain seq x y z
N MET A 1 28.70 -23.73 -20.74
CA MET A 1 29.51 -24.89 -21.18
C MET A 1 30.02 -24.62 -22.59
N PRO A 2 31.21 -25.09 -22.98
CA PRO A 2 32.32 -25.63 -22.17
C PRO A 2 33.57 -24.70 -22.30
N ALA A 3 34.63 -24.74 -21.49
CA ALA A 3 35.26 -25.79 -20.70
C ALA A 3 35.96 -25.15 -19.46
N LYS A 4 35.75 -25.69 -18.25
CA LYS A 4 36.71 -26.47 -17.41
C LYS A 4 38.02 -25.73 -17.07
N VAL A 5 38.14 -25.16 -15.86
CA VAL A 5 38.65 -25.74 -14.58
C VAL A 5 40.19 -25.79 -14.52
N CYS A 6 40.78 -25.03 -13.59
CA CYS A 6 41.66 -25.60 -12.56
C CYS A 6 41.89 -24.65 -11.36
N TYR A 7 41.88 -25.28 -10.19
CA TYR A 7 42.10 -24.78 -8.84
C TYR A 7 43.59 -24.57 -8.56
N GLU A 8 43.97 -23.62 -7.70
CA GLU A 8 44.96 -23.89 -6.65
C GLU A 8 44.95 -22.85 -5.50
N ARG A 9 45.09 -23.38 -4.28
CA ARG A 9 45.22 -22.71 -2.98
C ARG A 9 46.70 -22.52 -2.64
N CYS A 10 47.06 -21.42 -1.98
CA CYS A 10 48.01 -21.34 -0.84
C CYS A 10 48.21 -19.86 -0.46
N SER A 11 47.87 -19.36 0.73
CA SER A 11 48.40 -19.57 2.10
C SER A 11 49.36 -18.45 2.53
N ARG A 12 48.89 -17.65 3.51
CA ARG A 12 49.58 -17.03 4.66
C ARG A 12 50.92 -16.28 4.46
N SER A 13 50.90 -15.06 5.01
CA SER A 13 51.83 -14.47 6.02
C SER A 13 52.80 -13.34 5.62
N ARG A 14 52.48 -12.16 6.18
CA ARG A 14 53.28 -11.20 7.00
C ARG A 14 54.53 -10.47 6.47
N CYS A 15 54.58 -9.21 6.96
CA CYS A 15 55.71 -8.27 7.15
C CYS A 15 56.16 -7.46 5.93
N SER A 16 56.64 -6.22 6.03
CA SER A 16 56.54 -5.06 6.94
C SER A 16 57.44 -3.97 6.33
N CYS A 17 57.03 -2.71 6.38
CA CYS A 17 57.84 -1.46 6.37
C CYS A 17 59.04 -1.29 5.41
N CYS A 18 59.01 -0.24 4.58
CA CYS A 18 59.89 0.94 4.76
C CYS A 18 59.55 2.09 3.79
N CYS A 19 59.51 3.31 4.34
CA CYS A 19 59.28 4.59 3.68
C CYS A 19 60.55 5.19 3.09
N SER A 20 60.43 6.00 2.03
CA SER A 20 60.99 7.38 1.89
C SER A 20 60.84 7.86 0.43
N HIS A 21 59.97 8.85 0.19
CA HIS A 21 60.30 10.26 -0.10
C HIS A 21 60.18 10.60 -1.60
N PHE A 22 59.13 11.35 -1.96
CA PHE A 22 59.24 12.71 -2.54
C PHE A 22 57.82 13.31 -2.70
N SER A 23 57.66 14.53 -2.21
CA SER A 23 56.54 15.50 -2.39
C SER A 23 57.21 16.85 -2.73
N PRO A 24 56.54 17.88 -3.31
CA PRO A 24 55.14 18.24 -3.06
C PRO A 24 54.27 18.75 -4.24
N ALA A 25 52.96 18.66 -3.97
CA ALA A 25 51.70 19.31 -4.43
C ALA A 25 51.70 20.54 -5.40
N PRO A 26 50.54 20.88 -6.03
CA PRO A 26 49.31 21.34 -5.34
C PRO A 26 48.04 20.55 -5.77
N ALA A 27 47.23 19.99 -4.86
CA ALA A 27 46.22 20.64 -4.00
C ALA A 27 45.02 21.24 -4.76
N ALA A 28 43.97 20.44 -5.00
CA ALA A 28 42.56 20.79 -4.77
C ALA A 28 41.62 19.60 -5.08
N LEU A 29 40.56 19.45 -4.26
CA LEU A 29 39.40 18.55 -4.39
C LEU A 29 39.53 17.09 -3.92
N SER A 30 39.75 16.93 -2.62
CA SER A 30 39.15 15.82 -1.85
C SER A 30 38.71 16.36 -0.48
N GLN A 31 37.47 16.85 -0.41
CA GLN A 31 36.71 17.02 0.84
C GLN A 31 35.28 17.43 0.49
N ALA A 32 34.35 16.46 0.46
CA ALA A 32 32.92 16.71 0.59
C ALA A 32 32.16 15.38 0.84
N ILE A 33 32.40 14.76 1.98
CA ILE A 33 31.39 13.93 2.66
C ILE A 33 31.27 14.49 4.08
N CYS A 34 30.03 14.62 4.53
CA CYS A 34 29.53 15.21 5.79
C CYS A 34 29.13 16.70 5.73
N SER A 35 27.93 16.97 5.21
CA SER A 35 27.02 17.91 5.88
C SER A 35 25.55 17.50 5.63
N SER A 36 24.84 17.23 6.72
CA SER A 36 23.41 16.92 6.78
C SER A 36 22.51 18.14 6.47
N THR A 37 23.08 19.28 6.11
CA THR A 37 22.38 20.55 5.90
C THR A 37 21.91 20.75 4.45
N HIS A 38 22.40 19.95 3.50
CA HIS A 38 22.06 20.15 2.08
C HIS A 38 20.73 19.50 1.65
N GLN A 39 20.26 18.46 2.36
CA GLN A 39 18.95 17.84 2.11
C GLN A 39 17.79 18.63 2.72
N GLU A 40 18.00 19.29 3.86
CA GLU A 40 16.99 20.19 4.45
C GLU A 40 16.75 21.45 3.60
N SER A 41 17.80 21.96 2.92
CA SER A 41 17.68 23.20 2.14
C SER A 41 16.89 23.05 0.84
N VAL A 42 16.86 21.85 0.25
CA VAL A 42 16.01 21.55 -0.92
C VAL A 42 14.54 21.49 -0.52
N PHE A 43 14.23 20.93 0.66
CA PHE A 43 12.88 20.88 1.19
C PHE A 43 12.34 22.28 1.53
N ALA A 44 13.12 23.10 2.26
CA ALA A 44 12.72 24.45 2.63
C ALA A 44 12.53 25.40 1.43
N ARG A 45 13.26 25.19 0.32
CA ARG A 45 13.11 25.97 -0.91
C ARG A 45 11.88 25.56 -1.74
N MET A 46 11.41 24.31 -1.62
CA MET A 46 10.23 23.81 -2.33
C MET A 46 8.91 24.09 -1.60
N THR A 47 8.88 24.16 -0.27
CA THR A 47 7.65 24.48 0.47
C THR A 47 7.13 25.91 0.20
N ARG A 48 7.99 26.82 -0.29
CA ARG A 48 7.59 28.18 -0.69
C ARG A 48 6.89 28.28 -2.06
N MET A 49 6.93 27.23 -2.90
CA MET A 49 6.20 27.21 -4.18
C MET A 49 4.75 26.72 -4.07
N LEU A 50 4.29 26.31 -2.89
CA LEU A 50 2.96 25.70 -2.68
C LEU A 50 2.02 26.55 -1.80
N LEU A 51 2.14 27.87 -1.84
CA LEU A 51 1.12 28.78 -1.29
C LEU A 51 0.47 29.55 -2.44
N PRO A 52 -0.87 29.47 -2.64
CA PRO A 52 -1.53 30.36 -3.58
C PRO A 52 -1.40 31.80 -3.07
N ALA A 53 -0.90 32.68 -3.94
CA ALA A 53 -0.85 34.10 -3.67
C ALA A 53 -2.26 34.62 -3.34
N ARG A 54 -2.38 35.32 -2.21
CA ARG A 54 -3.57 36.11 -1.85
C ARG A 54 -3.85 37.12 -2.98
N THR A 55 -4.94 36.94 -3.71
CA THR A 55 -5.52 37.99 -4.55
C THR A 55 -6.66 38.66 -3.79
N SER A 56 -6.48 39.95 -3.51
CA SER A 56 -7.52 40.84 -2.96
C SER A 56 -8.69 41.02 -3.94
N PRO A 57 -9.93 41.26 -3.48
CA PRO A 57 -11.07 41.42 -4.36
C PRO A 57 -11.18 42.86 -4.90
N VAL A 58 -11.29 42.99 -6.22
CA VAL A 58 -11.72 44.24 -6.87
C VAL A 58 -13.24 44.31 -6.81
N ARG A 59 -13.74 45.44 -6.29
CA ARG A 59 -15.15 45.85 -6.28
C ARG A 59 -15.59 46.17 -7.71
N ILE A 60 -16.69 45.57 -8.16
CA ILE A 60 -17.63 46.20 -9.10
C ILE A 60 -19.03 45.95 -8.55
N GLY A 61 -19.79 47.03 -8.37
CA GLY A 61 -21.09 47.04 -7.72
C GLY A 61 -22.29 47.00 -8.68
N LEU A 62 -23.40 46.65 -8.05
CA LEU A 62 -24.81 47.01 -8.28
C LEU A 62 -25.49 46.76 -9.64
N ALA A 63 -26.55 45.92 -9.61
CA ALA A 63 -27.97 46.30 -9.72
C ALA A 63 -28.85 45.02 -9.62
N VAL A 64 -29.55 44.77 -8.50
CA VAL A 64 -30.98 45.03 -8.26
C VAL A 64 -31.92 44.56 -9.37
N PHE A 65 -32.73 43.51 -9.11
CA PHE A 65 -34.20 43.53 -9.26
C PHE A 65 -34.84 42.33 -8.54
N ALA A 66 -36.08 42.55 -8.09
CA ALA A 66 -36.83 41.86 -7.05
C ALA A 66 -37.75 40.71 -7.53
N LEU A 67 -38.47 40.12 -6.55
CA LEU A 67 -39.65 39.25 -6.61
C LEU A 67 -39.33 37.76 -6.84
N GLY A 68 -39.65 36.80 -5.97
CA GLY A 68 -40.73 36.71 -4.99
C GLY A 68 -41.77 35.72 -5.48
N LEU A 69 -41.75 34.47 -5.02
CA LEU A 69 -42.95 33.61 -4.99
C LEU A 69 -42.79 32.48 -3.97
N VAL A 70 -43.69 32.51 -2.99
CA VAL A 70 -43.95 31.47 -1.98
C VAL A 70 -45.00 30.53 -2.55
N LEU A 71 -44.80 29.22 -2.43
CA LEU A 71 -45.84 28.21 -2.64
C LEU A 71 -46.07 27.43 -1.35
N THR A 72 -47.25 27.64 -0.77
CA THR A 72 -47.99 26.78 0.17
C THR A 72 -48.53 25.56 -0.62
N ILE A 73 -48.99 24.41 -0.11
CA ILE A 73 -49.93 24.05 0.98
C ILE A 73 -49.74 22.51 1.33
N PRO A 74 -50.62 21.78 2.07
CA PRO A 74 -50.38 21.20 3.40
C PRO A 74 -50.37 19.65 3.45
N LEU A 75 -50.09 19.04 4.62
CA LEU A 75 -50.46 17.64 4.88
C LEU A 75 -51.26 17.51 6.19
N LEU A 76 -52.49 17.01 6.04
CA LEU A 76 -53.42 16.68 7.12
C LEU A 76 -52.95 15.46 7.94
N LEU A 77 -53.15 15.56 9.25
CA LEU A 77 -53.28 14.45 10.18
C LEU A 77 -54.69 13.86 10.07
N LEU A 78 -54.82 12.54 10.04
CA LEU A 78 -55.98 11.84 10.58
C LEU A 78 -55.53 10.56 11.29
N THR A 79 -56.09 10.42 12.48
CA THR A 79 -55.87 9.43 13.52
C THR A 79 -56.78 8.22 13.35
N THR A 80 -56.42 7.09 13.96
CA THR A 80 -57.23 6.19 14.84
C THR A 80 -56.46 4.87 15.00
N SER A 81 -55.80 4.59 16.13
CA SER A 81 -56.33 4.01 17.38
C SER A 81 -57.05 2.66 17.22
N TRP A 82 -56.40 1.56 17.63
CA TRP A 82 -56.99 0.64 18.61
C TRP A 82 -55.95 -0.24 19.35
N ARG A 83 -56.20 -0.40 20.66
CA ARG A 83 -55.52 -1.18 21.72
C ARG A 83 -55.84 -2.70 21.59
N ARG A 84 -55.33 -3.71 22.32
CA ARG A 84 -54.64 -3.87 23.63
C ARG A 84 -54.19 -5.34 23.79
N GLY A 85 -53.23 -5.58 24.70
CA GLY A 85 -53.15 -6.79 25.56
C GLY A 85 -51.97 -7.73 25.27
N SER A 86 -50.87 -7.71 26.05
CA SER A 86 -50.64 -8.40 27.36
C SER A 86 -50.13 -9.85 27.15
N HIS A 87 -49.09 -10.42 27.77
CA HIS A 87 -48.42 -10.23 29.06
C HIS A 87 -47.03 -10.96 29.05
N VAL A 88 -46.05 -10.40 29.80
CA VAL A 88 -45.13 -11.03 30.80
C VAL A 88 -44.03 -12.02 30.38
N GLY A 89 -42.82 -11.75 30.91
CA GLY A 89 -41.74 -12.70 31.16
C GLY A 89 -40.40 -12.00 31.41
N ASP A 90 -40.08 -11.74 32.68
CA ASP A 90 -38.80 -11.21 33.20
C ASP A 90 -37.56 -12.04 32.78
N THR A 91 -36.40 -11.40 32.62
CA THR A 91 -35.23 -11.52 33.54
C THR A 91 -33.96 -10.88 32.94
N ASP A 92 -33.32 -10.04 33.77
CA ASP A 92 -31.88 -9.84 34.00
C ASP A 92 -30.95 -9.56 32.79
N SER A 93 -30.53 -8.31 32.60
CA SER A 93 -29.34 -7.70 33.24
C SER A 93 -28.03 -8.46 33.00
N GLU A 94 -27.31 -8.09 31.94
CA GLU A 94 -25.85 -7.84 31.94
C GLU A 94 -25.41 -7.41 30.54
N LEU A 95 -25.54 -6.10 30.27
CA LEU A 95 -24.84 -5.42 29.18
C LEU A 95 -23.52 -4.90 29.75
N THR A 96 -22.53 -5.76 29.81
CA THR A 96 -21.12 -5.37 29.99
C THR A 96 -20.36 -5.72 28.73
N GLY A 97 -19.65 -4.71 28.22
CA GLY A 97 -19.05 -4.72 26.89
C GLY A 97 -17.93 -5.73 26.73
N LEU A 98 -17.79 -6.19 25.48
CA LEU A 98 -16.58 -6.82 24.99
C LEU A 98 -16.20 -6.16 23.67
N SER A 99 -15.18 -5.32 23.72
CA SER A 99 -14.35 -4.91 22.59
C SER A 99 -13.61 -6.15 22.05
N SER A 100 -13.78 -6.50 20.79
CA SER A 100 -13.03 -7.58 20.13
C SER A 100 -11.68 -7.08 19.62
N PHE A 101 -10.68 -7.03 20.50
CA PHE A 101 -9.28 -6.99 20.07
C PHE A 101 -8.85 -8.40 19.66
N TRP A 102 -8.51 -8.60 18.37
CA TRP A 102 -7.94 -9.86 17.92
C TRP A 102 -6.44 -9.88 18.23
N HIS A 103 -6.02 -10.73 19.15
CA HIS A 103 -4.64 -11.19 19.20
C HIS A 103 -4.46 -12.24 18.09
N LEU A 104 -3.41 -12.09 17.27
CA LEU A 104 -3.05 -12.94 16.13
C LEU A 104 -2.66 -14.41 16.48
N GLY A 105 -3.20 -14.98 17.56
CA GLY A 105 -2.75 -16.27 18.12
C GLY A 105 -3.82 -17.30 18.48
N ASP A 106 -5.14 -17.05 18.40
CA ASP A 106 -6.09 -18.01 19.00
C ASP A 106 -7.47 -18.13 18.32
N ALA A 107 -7.47 -18.45 17.02
CA ALA A 107 -8.70 -18.71 16.26
C ALA A 107 -8.82 -20.20 15.87
N SER A 108 -8.93 -21.09 16.87
CA SER A 108 -9.29 -22.48 16.62
C SER A 108 -10.34 -22.98 17.62
N ARG A 109 -11.63 -22.73 17.35
CA ARG A 109 -12.70 -23.59 17.88
C ARG A 109 -14.06 -23.38 17.21
N LYS A 110 -14.63 -24.54 16.84
CA LYS A 110 -16.02 -24.88 16.46
C LYS A 110 -16.40 -24.76 14.97
N PHE A 111 -16.18 -25.86 14.24
CA PHE A 111 -16.99 -26.26 13.08
C PHE A 111 -17.24 -27.78 13.11
N ALA A 112 -18.51 -28.16 13.23
CA ALA A 112 -19.10 -29.47 12.91
C ALA A 112 -20.12 -29.18 11.77
N ASP A 113 -20.29 -29.91 10.67
CA ASP A 113 -20.18 -31.33 10.36
C ASP A 113 -19.66 -31.55 8.92
N LYS A 114 -18.50 -32.21 8.74
CA LYS A 114 -18.02 -32.88 7.51
C LYS A 114 -16.94 -33.93 7.86
N PRO A 115 -16.66 -34.92 6.97
CA PRO A 115 -15.80 -36.10 7.26
C PRO A 115 -14.40 -35.75 7.78
N ALA A 116 -13.87 -36.60 8.65
CA ALA A 116 -12.80 -36.32 9.61
C ALA A 116 -11.36 -36.28 9.07
N GLU A 117 -11.12 -36.43 7.76
CA GLU A 117 -9.75 -36.46 7.20
C GLU A 117 -9.20 -35.09 6.77
N PHE A 118 -10.00 -34.01 6.83
CA PHE A 118 -9.58 -32.64 6.46
C PHE A 118 -9.87 -31.61 7.57
N ARG A 119 -9.55 -31.94 8.83
CA ARG A 119 -9.73 -31.03 10.00
C ARG A 119 -8.42 -30.54 10.60
N GLN A 120 -7.47 -30.14 9.77
CA GLN A 120 -6.51 -29.11 10.20
C GLN A 120 -6.99 -27.81 9.55
N PRO A 121 -7.40 -26.77 10.30
CA PRO A 121 -7.51 -25.44 9.74
C PRO A 121 -6.10 -25.04 9.32
N PHE A 122 -5.76 -25.26 8.05
CA PHE A 122 -4.47 -24.88 7.50
C PHE A 122 -4.46 -23.37 7.35
N VAL A 123 -3.94 -22.71 8.39
CA VAL A 123 -3.63 -21.30 8.40
C VAL A 123 -2.19 -21.15 7.88
N TYR A 124 -1.90 -20.05 7.18
CA TYR A 124 -0.52 -19.62 6.96
C TYR A 124 0.28 -19.66 8.28
N ALA A 125 1.61 -19.69 8.18
CA ALA A 125 2.47 -19.75 9.37
C ALA A 125 1.98 -18.74 10.42
N PRO A 126 1.82 -19.17 11.69
CA PRO A 126 1.41 -18.26 12.74
C PRO A 126 2.42 -17.13 12.85
N LEU A 127 1.99 -16.00 13.41
CA LEU A 127 2.89 -14.90 13.70
C LEU A 127 4.06 -15.41 14.56
N ASP A 128 5.29 -15.19 14.10
CA ASP A 128 6.49 -15.58 14.85
C ASP A 128 6.69 -14.63 16.03
N THR A 129 6.02 -14.95 17.12
CA THR A 129 6.00 -14.13 18.34
C THR A 129 7.35 -14.10 19.04
N GLU A 130 8.10 -15.20 18.98
CA GLU A 130 9.43 -15.31 19.59
C GLU A 130 10.42 -14.37 18.88
N PHE A 131 10.39 -14.35 17.55
CA PHE A 131 11.18 -13.41 16.76
C PHE A 131 10.82 -11.96 17.10
N ILE A 132 9.53 -11.63 17.16
CA ILE A 132 9.08 -10.26 17.47
C ILE A 132 9.54 -9.85 18.87
N ASP A 133 9.36 -10.71 19.88
CA ASP A 133 9.75 -10.39 21.25
C ASP A 133 11.26 -10.18 21.39
N SER A 134 12.04 -11.10 20.81
CA SER A 134 13.50 -11.09 20.89
C SER A 134 14.11 -9.91 20.13
N ASN A 135 13.38 -9.33 19.17
CA ASN A 135 13.85 -8.21 18.35
C ASN A 135 13.13 -6.89 18.64
N PHE A 136 12.23 -6.83 19.62
CA PHE A 136 11.47 -5.61 19.92
C PHE A 136 12.39 -4.46 20.34
N ASP A 137 13.38 -4.72 21.19
CA ASP A 137 14.34 -3.69 21.61
C ASP A 137 15.27 -3.26 20.46
N ARG A 138 15.54 -4.17 19.52
CA ARG A 138 16.28 -3.85 18.28
C ARG A 138 15.46 -2.96 17.36
N LEU A 139 14.15 -3.19 17.24
CA LEU A 139 13.22 -2.31 16.52
C LEU A 139 13.20 -0.92 17.18
N LYS A 140 13.05 -0.86 18.50
CA LYS A 140 13.10 0.41 19.25
C LYS A 140 14.40 1.17 18.97
N LEU A 141 15.55 0.49 19.04
CA LEU A 141 16.84 1.09 18.72
C LEU A 141 16.92 1.64 17.29
N ALA A 142 16.36 0.91 16.32
CA ALA A 142 16.30 1.37 14.93
C ALA A 142 15.47 2.66 14.81
N LEU A 143 14.33 2.73 15.48
CA LEU A 143 13.43 3.89 15.45
C LEU A 143 14.01 5.09 16.20
N SER A 144 14.67 4.88 17.34
CA SER A 144 15.32 5.95 18.11
C SER A 144 16.48 6.62 17.38
N ARG A 145 17.03 5.94 16.36
CA ARG A 145 18.14 6.44 15.51
C ARG A 145 17.67 6.93 14.14
N SER A 146 16.41 6.74 13.79
CA SER A 146 15.90 7.08 12.47
C SER A 146 15.74 8.60 12.37
N PRO A 147 16.39 9.30 11.42
CA PRO A 147 16.42 10.77 11.39
C PRO A 147 15.05 11.41 11.13
N MET A 148 14.03 10.63 10.78
CA MET A 148 12.71 11.09 10.34
C MET A 148 11.63 11.05 11.44
N GLY A 149 11.97 10.65 12.67
CA GLY A 149 11.00 10.46 13.74
C GLY A 149 10.89 11.64 14.71
N LYS A 150 9.77 12.36 14.75
CA LYS A 150 9.47 13.35 15.81
C LYS A 150 9.58 12.77 17.23
N TYR A 151 9.30 11.47 17.36
CA TYR A 151 9.23 10.77 18.64
C TYR A 151 10.44 9.90 18.96
N GLN A 152 11.58 10.09 18.27
CA GLN A 152 12.82 9.33 18.48
C GLN A 152 13.24 9.24 19.97
N ALA A 153 13.20 10.37 20.69
CA ALA A 153 13.56 10.43 22.12
C ALA A 153 12.53 9.79 23.06
N HIS A 154 11.34 9.44 22.56
CA HIS A 154 10.22 8.92 23.34
C HIS A 154 9.84 7.49 22.96
N VAL A 155 10.61 6.83 22.09
CA VAL A 155 10.38 5.45 21.64
C VAL A 155 10.19 4.50 22.83
N ASP A 156 10.99 4.65 23.88
CA ASP A 156 10.91 3.78 25.06
C ASP A 156 9.58 3.87 25.82
N VAL A 157 8.95 5.03 25.80
CA VAL A 157 7.69 5.29 26.49
C VAL A 157 6.50 4.99 25.60
N LEU A 158 6.62 5.24 24.29
CA LEU A 158 5.52 5.09 23.34
C LEU A 158 5.34 3.65 22.84
N MET A 159 6.43 2.89 22.72
CA MET A 159 6.38 1.51 22.22
C MET A 159 6.16 0.50 23.35
N THR A 160 4.91 0.37 23.78
CA THR A 160 4.50 -0.57 24.84
C THR A 160 3.92 -1.86 24.29
N GLU A 161 3.22 -1.79 23.16
CA GLU A 161 2.62 -2.95 22.51
C GLU A 161 3.69 -3.78 21.82
N ARG A 162 3.70 -5.09 22.09
CA ARG A 162 4.62 -6.07 21.48
C ARG A 162 3.98 -6.89 20.36
N ARG A 163 2.69 -6.67 20.08
CA ARG A 163 1.96 -7.33 18.99
C ARG A 163 1.22 -6.30 18.12
N PRO A 164 1.03 -6.58 16.81
CA PRO A 164 0.15 -5.80 15.97
C PRO A 164 -1.27 -5.77 16.56
N GLN A 165 -1.86 -4.59 16.66
CA GLN A 165 -3.22 -4.37 17.17
C GLN A 165 -4.13 -4.03 16.00
N ILE A 166 -4.68 -5.05 15.33
CA ILE A 166 -5.55 -4.87 14.16
C ILE A 166 -7.00 -5.03 14.60
N ASN A 167 -7.77 -3.95 14.56
CA ASN A 167 -9.20 -3.98 14.83
C ASN A 167 -9.98 -4.22 13.52
N THR A 168 -10.59 -5.41 13.41
CA THR A 168 -11.43 -5.79 12.28
C THR A 168 -12.92 -5.50 12.50
N ASP A 169 -13.29 -4.84 13.59
CA ASP A 169 -14.67 -4.44 13.86
C ASP A 169 -15.19 -3.55 12.73
N GLY A 170 -16.39 -3.88 12.26
CA GLY A 170 -17.01 -3.19 11.11
C GLY A 170 -16.43 -3.57 9.75
N TRP A 171 -15.48 -4.51 9.68
CA TRP A 171 -15.03 -5.06 8.40
C TRP A 171 -16.06 -6.06 7.87
N ARG A 172 -16.40 -5.95 6.59
CA ARG A 172 -17.32 -6.87 5.90
C ARG A 172 -16.65 -7.43 4.67
N PHE A 173 -16.39 -8.73 4.69
CA PHE A 173 -15.80 -9.47 3.58
C PHE A 173 -16.94 -10.10 2.77
N HIS A 174 -16.99 -9.82 1.47
CA HIS A 174 -18.04 -10.39 0.61
C HIS A 174 -17.60 -10.47 -0.85
N THR A 175 -18.34 -11.27 -1.63
CA THR A 175 -18.26 -11.24 -3.09
C THR A 175 -19.02 -10.02 -3.65
N PRO A 176 -18.87 -9.69 -4.95
CA PRO A 176 -19.62 -8.61 -5.56
C PRO A 176 -21.15 -8.74 -5.44
N SER A 177 -21.69 -9.96 -5.48
CA SER A 177 -23.13 -10.20 -5.24
C SER A 177 -23.58 -10.03 -3.79
N GLY A 178 -22.63 -9.81 -2.86
CA GLY A 178 -22.90 -9.62 -1.43
C GLY A 178 -22.86 -10.91 -0.61
N ARG A 179 -22.41 -12.04 -1.18
CA ARG A 179 -22.23 -13.28 -0.41
C ARG A 179 -21.09 -13.10 0.60
N ASN A 180 -21.38 -13.32 1.87
CA ASN A 180 -20.39 -13.21 2.94
C ASN A 180 -19.20 -14.16 2.73
N LEU A 181 -18.02 -13.66 3.07
CA LEU A 181 -16.76 -14.39 3.10
C LEU A 181 -16.16 -14.29 4.50
N THR A 182 -15.20 -15.15 4.81
CA THR A 182 -14.45 -15.09 6.08
C THR A 182 -12.96 -14.96 5.77
N LEU A 183 -12.21 -14.35 6.69
CA LEU A 183 -10.75 -14.25 6.60
C LEU A 183 -10.11 -15.64 6.42
N ALA A 184 -10.48 -16.60 7.28
CA ALA A 184 -9.98 -17.98 7.21
C ALA A 184 -10.35 -18.67 5.89
N GLY A 185 -11.57 -18.44 5.36
CA GLY A 185 -11.99 -19.00 4.08
C GLY A 185 -11.17 -18.45 2.91
N LEU A 186 -10.89 -17.14 2.91
CA LEU A 186 -10.03 -16.52 1.90
C LEU A 186 -8.58 -17.00 1.98
N GLN A 187 -8.02 -17.11 3.18
CA GLN A 187 -6.68 -17.66 3.38
C GLN A 187 -6.59 -19.10 2.89
N ALA A 188 -7.59 -19.94 3.19
CA ALA A 188 -7.63 -21.33 2.73
C ALA A 188 -7.77 -21.44 1.21
N GLU A 189 -8.61 -20.59 0.58
CA GLU A 189 -8.83 -20.61 -0.87
C GLU A 189 -7.60 -20.14 -1.67
N THR A 190 -6.79 -19.26 -1.08
CA THR A 190 -5.63 -18.61 -1.75
C THR A 190 -4.30 -19.21 -1.34
N TYR A 191 -4.34 -20.23 -0.47
CA TYR A 191 -3.16 -20.98 -0.07
C TYR A 191 -2.52 -21.68 -1.27
N ASP A 192 -1.19 -21.60 -1.34
CA ASP A 192 -0.40 -22.24 -2.36
C ASP A 192 0.86 -22.84 -1.73
N ARG A 193 0.91 -24.16 -1.62
CA ARG A 193 2.01 -24.87 -0.94
C ARG A 193 3.39 -24.64 -1.56
N ASN A 194 3.44 -24.19 -2.81
CA ASN A 194 4.71 -23.95 -3.51
C ASN A 194 5.26 -22.55 -3.23
N TYR A 195 4.47 -21.68 -2.62
CA TYR A 195 4.81 -20.29 -2.41
C TYR A 195 4.54 -19.85 -0.98
N THR A 196 5.37 -18.93 -0.54
CA THR A 196 5.27 -18.30 0.77
C THR A 196 4.16 -17.25 0.79
N THR A 197 4.02 -16.52 -0.33
CA THR A 197 3.07 -15.42 -0.47
C THR A 197 1.89 -15.84 -1.39
N PRO A 198 0.63 -15.64 -0.94
CA PRO A 198 -0.53 -15.88 -1.78
C PRO A 198 -0.50 -15.06 -3.06
N ASN A 199 -1.15 -15.56 -4.11
CA ASN A 199 -1.32 -14.76 -5.33
C ASN A 199 -2.55 -13.85 -5.20
N LEU A 200 -2.48 -12.88 -4.31
CA LEU A 200 -3.52 -11.88 -4.08
C LEU A 200 -3.05 -10.50 -4.52
N ALA A 201 -3.94 -9.69 -5.10
CA ALA A 201 -3.68 -8.29 -5.42
C ALA A 201 -4.62 -7.40 -4.61
N HIS A 202 -4.10 -6.44 -3.86
CA HIS A 202 -4.89 -5.54 -3.02
C HIS A 202 -4.84 -4.12 -3.58
N PHE A 203 -6.03 -3.52 -3.74
CA PHE A 203 -6.18 -2.09 -4.01
C PHE A 203 -7.07 -1.46 -2.94
N ILE A 204 -6.69 -0.28 -2.47
CA ILE A 204 -7.52 0.54 -1.59
C ILE A 204 -8.24 1.58 -2.45
N LEU A 205 -9.57 1.52 -2.46
CA LEU A 205 -10.40 2.44 -3.22
C LEU A 205 -10.54 3.80 -2.51
N PRO A 206 -10.86 4.88 -3.25
CA PRO A 206 -10.98 6.21 -2.67
C PRO A 206 -12.00 6.30 -1.52
N PHE A 207 -11.65 7.03 -0.46
CA PHE A 207 -12.47 7.09 0.76
C PHE A 207 -13.66 8.07 0.69
N GLN A 208 -13.43 9.26 0.12
CA GLN A 208 -14.40 10.37 0.17
C GLN A 208 -15.34 10.35 -1.04
N ASP A 209 -14.75 10.50 -2.23
CA ASP A 209 -15.40 10.36 -3.53
C ASP A 209 -15.09 8.96 -4.07
N PRO A 210 -16.03 8.02 -4.03
CA PRO A 210 -15.78 6.62 -4.35
C PRO A 210 -15.71 6.35 -5.87
N GLN A 211 -15.54 7.38 -6.69
CA GLN A 211 -15.38 7.24 -8.13
C GLN A 211 -13.93 6.92 -8.52
N LEU A 212 -13.79 6.02 -9.49
CA LEU A 212 -12.50 5.74 -10.11
C LEU A 212 -12.19 6.79 -11.18
N ALA A 213 -10.95 7.27 -11.21
CA ALA A 213 -10.39 7.98 -12.35
C ALA A 213 -9.95 6.98 -13.43
N PHE A 214 -9.67 7.49 -14.64
CA PHE A 214 -9.24 6.66 -15.76
C PHE A 214 -8.00 5.81 -15.44
N HIS A 215 -6.96 6.42 -14.88
CA HIS A 215 -5.73 5.72 -14.54
C HIS A 215 -5.94 4.68 -13.43
N HIS A 216 -6.85 4.92 -12.46
CA HIS A 216 -7.21 3.90 -11.47
C HIS A 216 -7.79 2.65 -12.16
N PHE A 217 -8.70 2.85 -13.11
CA PHE A 217 -9.29 1.75 -13.89
C PHE A 217 -8.23 0.96 -14.66
N VAL A 218 -7.30 1.64 -15.34
CA VAL A 218 -6.22 0.97 -16.07
C VAL A 218 -5.28 0.21 -15.13
N CYS A 219 -4.92 0.80 -13.98
CA CYS A 219 -4.04 0.15 -12.99
C CYS A 219 -4.71 -1.09 -12.37
N ILE A 220 -5.99 -1.02 -12.00
CA ILE A 220 -6.73 -2.19 -11.51
C ILE A 220 -6.83 -3.28 -12.58
N LEU A 221 -7.12 -2.91 -13.84
CA LEU A 221 -7.13 -3.87 -14.94
C LEU A 221 -5.77 -4.53 -15.16
N SER A 222 -4.68 -3.78 -15.04
CA SER A 222 -3.33 -4.31 -15.15
C SER A 222 -3.04 -5.32 -14.03
N GLY A 223 -3.41 -4.99 -12.79
CA GLY A 223 -3.31 -5.90 -11.65
C GLY A 223 -4.20 -7.14 -11.82
N PHE A 224 -5.29 -7.07 -12.58
CA PHE A 224 -6.14 -8.23 -12.84
C PHE A 224 -5.62 -9.14 -13.97
N TRP A 225 -5.32 -8.56 -15.13
CA TRP A 225 -5.01 -9.29 -16.37
C TRP A 225 -3.55 -9.67 -16.53
N VAL A 226 -2.65 -8.84 -16.01
CA VAL A 226 -1.20 -9.04 -16.14
C VAL A 226 -0.66 -9.83 -14.96
N MET A 227 -0.97 -9.41 -13.72
CA MET A 227 -0.54 -10.16 -12.53
C MET A 227 -1.25 -11.50 -12.41
N ARG A 228 -2.50 -11.59 -12.88
CA ARG A 228 -3.36 -12.78 -12.82
C ARG A 228 -3.47 -13.37 -11.40
N PRO A 229 -3.92 -12.58 -10.40
CA PRO A 229 -4.04 -13.07 -9.03
C PRO A 229 -5.15 -14.11 -8.90
N GLN A 230 -5.06 -15.03 -7.94
CA GLN A 230 -6.18 -15.91 -7.57
C GLN A 230 -7.41 -15.07 -7.21
N LYS A 231 -7.22 -14.00 -6.41
CA LYS A 231 -8.25 -12.98 -6.15
C LYS A 231 -7.68 -11.57 -6.22
N LEU A 232 -8.47 -10.65 -6.74
CA LEU A 232 -8.23 -9.21 -6.62
C LEU A 232 -9.14 -8.67 -5.51
N VAL A 233 -8.53 -8.08 -4.49
CA VAL A 233 -9.17 -7.60 -3.28
C VAL A 233 -9.30 -6.08 -3.34
N LEU A 234 -10.55 -5.61 -3.29
CA LEU A 234 -10.89 -4.19 -3.29
C LEU A 234 -11.32 -3.78 -1.88
N TRP A 235 -10.47 -2.99 -1.23
CA TRP A 235 -10.75 -2.41 0.08
C TRP A 235 -11.48 -1.09 -0.09
N TYR A 236 -12.59 -0.88 0.60
CA TYR A 236 -13.38 0.33 0.41
C TYR A 236 -14.14 0.75 1.67
N MET A 237 -14.45 2.04 1.78
CA MET A 237 -15.31 2.58 2.84
C MET A 237 -16.74 2.76 2.34
N LYS A 238 -16.88 3.45 1.20
CA LYS A 238 -18.16 3.70 0.52
C LYS A 238 -18.21 2.91 -0.79
N PRO A 239 -19.37 2.34 -1.16
CA PRO A 239 -19.49 1.58 -2.40
C PRO A 239 -18.95 2.37 -3.61
N PRO A 240 -18.04 1.79 -4.41
CA PRO A 240 -17.52 2.43 -5.60
C PRO A 240 -18.60 2.69 -6.64
N SER A 241 -18.43 3.76 -7.41
CA SER A 241 -19.41 4.21 -8.40
C SER A 241 -18.74 4.94 -9.57
N GLY A 242 -19.56 5.43 -10.50
CA GLY A 242 -19.10 6.24 -11.63
C GLY A 242 -18.71 5.41 -12.85
N HIS A 243 -18.40 6.13 -13.93
CA HIS A 243 -18.21 5.54 -15.26
C HIS A 243 -17.14 4.44 -15.30
N TYR A 244 -15.98 4.70 -14.72
CA TYR A 244 -14.85 3.76 -14.75
C TYR A 244 -15.03 2.55 -13.84
N TRP A 245 -15.88 2.64 -12.81
CA TRP A 245 -16.30 1.49 -12.02
C TRP A 245 -17.21 0.55 -12.84
N GLU A 246 -18.18 1.11 -13.56
CA GLU A 246 -19.04 0.32 -14.45
C GLU A 246 -18.24 -0.31 -15.60
N LEU A 247 -17.25 0.41 -16.15
CA LEU A 247 -16.32 -0.15 -17.12
C LEU A 247 -15.48 -1.29 -16.55
N LEU A 248 -15.02 -1.18 -15.29
CA LEU A 248 -14.28 -2.26 -14.65
C LEU A 248 -15.12 -3.55 -14.55
N LYS A 249 -16.36 -3.43 -14.08
CA LYS A 249 -17.32 -4.55 -13.97
C LYS A 249 -17.65 -5.20 -15.32
N THR A 250 -17.72 -4.41 -16.38
CA THR A 250 -18.03 -4.94 -17.72
C THR A 250 -16.82 -5.55 -18.41
N ASN A 251 -15.60 -5.05 -18.15
CA ASN A 251 -14.37 -5.61 -18.70
C ASN A 251 -14.02 -6.97 -18.07
N ILE A 252 -14.28 -7.13 -16.77
CA ILE A 252 -14.11 -8.40 -16.08
C ILE A 252 -15.46 -9.10 -16.10
N THR A 253 -15.70 -10.01 -17.06
CA THR A 253 -17.00 -10.66 -17.29
C THR A 253 -17.69 -11.11 -16.00
N ALA A 254 -19.03 -11.03 -15.94
CA ALA A 254 -19.78 -11.26 -14.69
C ALA A 254 -19.42 -12.56 -13.92
N PRO A 255 -19.21 -13.73 -14.55
CA PRO A 255 -18.80 -14.94 -13.82
C PRO A 255 -17.40 -14.80 -13.20
N VAL A 256 -16.46 -14.22 -13.96
CA VAL A 256 -15.09 -13.98 -13.51
C VAL A 256 -15.06 -12.92 -12.40
N TRP A 257 -15.89 -11.89 -12.52
CA TRP A 257 -16.04 -10.84 -11.52
C TRP A 257 -16.49 -11.42 -10.18
N GLU A 258 -17.56 -12.22 -10.17
CA GLU A 258 -18.08 -12.83 -8.95
C GLU A 258 -17.09 -13.83 -8.32
N GLN A 259 -16.33 -14.55 -9.14
CA GLN A 259 -15.40 -15.57 -8.66
C GLN A 259 -14.05 -14.99 -8.21
N ARG A 260 -13.51 -13.97 -8.88
CA ARG A 260 -12.14 -13.49 -8.65
C ARG A 260 -12.05 -12.17 -7.91
N ILE A 261 -13.15 -11.44 -7.74
CA ILE A 261 -13.15 -10.20 -6.96
C ILE A 261 -13.61 -10.47 -5.54
N VAL A 262 -12.87 -9.92 -4.59
CA VAL A 262 -13.23 -9.88 -3.18
C VAL A 262 -13.42 -8.44 -2.80
N MET A 263 -14.56 -8.11 -2.22
CA MET A 263 -14.87 -6.78 -1.74
C MET A 263 -14.78 -6.79 -0.21
N ILE A 264 -13.97 -5.89 0.34
CA ILE A 264 -13.82 -5.74 1.79
C ILE A 264 -14.18 -4.32 2.17
N GLN A 265 -15.36 -4.17 2.74
CA GLN A 265 -15.77 -2.89 3.30
C GLN A 265 -15.15 -2.72 4.69
N ARG A 266 -14.55 -1.57 4.97
CA ARG A 266 -14.06 -1.25 6.32
C ARG A 266 -14.04 0.27 6.59
N PRO A 267 -14.09 0.69 7.86
CA PRO A 267 -13.83 2.08 8.25
C PRO A 267 -12.42 2.53 7.85
N VAL A 268 -12.30 3.83 7.57
CA VAL A 268 -11.00 4.48 7.37
C VAL A 268 -10.27 4.62 8.70
N THR A 269 -8.99 4.28 8.74
CA THR A 269 -8.16 4.38 9.94
C THR A 269 -8.05 5.84 10.41
N GLN A 270 -8.70 6.19 11.51
CA GLN A 270 -8.55 7.53 12.15
C GLN A 270 -7.52 7.53 13.28
N LYS A 271 -7.20 6.35 13.81
CA LYS A 271 -6.25 6.14 14.90
C LYS A 271 -5.52 4.82 14.70
N ILE A 272 -4.25 4.77 15.07
CA ILE A 272 -3.44 3.56 15.17
C ILE A 272 -2.63 3.64 16.46
N TYR A 273 -2.76 2.63 17.32
CA TYR A 273 -2.30 2.71 18.72
C TYR A 273 -2.81 4.00 19.39
N ASN A 274 -1.92 4.77 20.01
CA ASN A 274 -2.23 6.06 20.63
C ASN A 274 -2.07 7.26 19.66
N MET A 275 -1.83 6.99 18.38
CA MET A 275 -1.56 8.01 17.36
C MET A 275 -2.80 8.30 16.52
N THR A 276 -3.04 9.59 16.23
CA THR A 276 -4.12 10.01 15.33
C THR A 276 -3.60 10.07 13.90
N VAL A 277 -4.41 9.63 12.94
CA VAL A 277 -4.08 9.62 11.51
C VAL A 277 -5.09 10.48 10.76
N LYS A 278 -4.67 11.68 10.35
CA LYS A 278 -5.54 12.67 9.71
C LYS A 278 -5.33 12.74 8.20
N VAL A 279 -4.09 12.53 7.75
CA VAL A 279 -3.73 12.59 6.33
C VAL A 279 -4.24 11.34 5.63
N LYS A 280 -5.09 11.49 4.61
CA LYS A 280 -5.74 10.37 3.90
C LYS A 280 -4.73 9.35 3.35
N GLU A 281 -3.58 9.80 2.88
CA GLU A 281 -2.52 8.91 2.38
C GLU A 281 -1.94 8.05 3.51
N HIS A 282 -1.71 8.63 4.69
CA HIS A 282 -1.28 7.86 5.87
C HIS A 282 -2.37 6.89 6.36
N GLN A 283 -3.65 7.24 6.21
CA GLN A 283 -4.74 6.31 6.53
C GLN A 283 -4.68 5.08 5.61
N ALA A 284 -4.40 5.27 4.31
CA ALA A 284 -4.17 4.19 3.37
C ALA A 284 -2.87 3.40 3.67
N ASP A 285 -1.83 4.06 4.18
CA ASP A 285 -0.57 3.40 4.60
C ASP A 285 -0.77 2.40 5.73
N VAL A 286 -1.64 2.71 6.70
CA VAL A 286 -2.01 1.71 7.72
C VAL A 286 -2.82 0.57 7.11
N MET A 287 -3.84 0.91 6.32
CA MET A 287 -4.74 -0.09 5.73
C MET A 287 -4.00 -1.09 4.83
N ARG A 288 -2.98 -0.65 4.06
CA ARG A 288 -2.22 -1.55 3.18
C ARG A 288 -1.35 -2.52 3.96
N ILE A 289 -0.76 -2.09 5.07
CA ILE A 289 0.03 -2.96 5.96
C ILE A 289 -0.89 -4.00 6.58
N GLU A 290 -2.03 -3.59 7.14
CA GLU A 290 -2.99 -4.53 7.75
C GLU A 290 -3.57 -5.52 6.71
N ALA A 291 -3.84 -5.05 5.49
CA ALA A 291 -4.33 -5.88 4.40
C ALA A 291 -3.37 -7.05 4.10
N VAL A 292 -2.10 -6.74 3.86
CA VAL A 292 -1.08 -7.76 3.54
C VAL A 292 -0.70 -8.56 4.78
N LEU A 293 -0.69 -7.95 5.97
CA LEU A 293 -0.40 -8.69 7.22
C LEU A 293 -1.46 -9.76 7.50
N LEU A 294 -2.74 -9.50 7.20
CA LEU A 294 -3.83 -10.47 7.39
C LEU A 294 -3.99 -11.46 6.23
N LEU A 295 -4.00 -10.98 4.99
CA LEU A 295 -4.31 -11.82 3.81
C LEU A 295 -3.07 -12.22 3.00
N GLY A 296 -1.92 -11.58 3.23
CA GLY A 296 -0.74 -11.72 2.40
C GLY A 296 -0.92 -11.07 1.04
N GLY A 297 -0.12 -11.48 0.06
CA GLY A 297 -0.25 -11.04 -1.32
C GLY A 297 0.55 -9.79 -1.64
N VAL A 298 0.16 -9.12 -2.73
CA VAL A 298 0.78 -7.91 -3.25
C VAL A 298 -0.18 -6.74 -3.03
N TYR A 299 0.29 -5.69 -2.38
CA TYR A 299 -0.39 -4.41 -2.35
C TYR A 299 0.01 -3.55 -3.55
N LEU A 300 -0.95 -2.82 -4.14
CA LEU A 300 -0.76 -1.90 -5.24
C LEU A 300 -1.53 -0.60 -4.96
N ASP A 301 -0.84 0.54 -4.97
CA ASP A 301 -1.49 1.85 -5.00
C ASP A 301 -2.34 2.00 -6.28
N LEU A 302 -3.37 2.85 -6.22
CA LEU A 302 -4.32 3.02 -7.34
C LEU A 302 -3.68 3.58 -8.62
N ASP A 303 -2.49 4.15 -8.53
CA ASP A 303 -1.67 4.59 -9.66
C ASP A 303 -0.38 3.77 -9.80
N VAL A 304 -0.39 2.51 -9.37
CA VAL A 304 0.64 1.52 -9.71
C VAL A 304 0.16 0.64 -10.86
N ILE A 305 0.85 0.73 -12.00
CA ILE A 305 0.58 -0.13 -13.14
C ILE A 305 1.39 -1.43 -13.03
N THR A 306 0.73 -2.57 -13.26
CA THR A 306 1.36 -3.89 -13.30
C THR A 306 1.69 -4.26 -14.74
N LEU A 307 2.95 -4.60 -15.00
CA LEU A 307 3.52 -4.78 -16.33
C LEU A 307 3.96 -6.22 -16.59
N ASN A 308 4.29 -6.99 -15.54
CA ASN A 308 4.58 -8.42 -15.61
C ASN A 308 4.04 -9.17 -14.39
N ALA A 309 3.92 -10.50 -14.51
CA ALA A 309 3.50 -11.37 -13.41
C ALA A 309 4.56 -11.36 -12.29
N MET A 310 4.11 -11.19 -11.04
CA MET A 310 4.97 -11.14 -9.85
C MET A 310 5.21 -12.51 -9.20
N GLU A 311 4.94 -13.60 -9.91
CA GLU A 311 5.15 -14.95 -9.42
C GLU A 311 6.58 -15.16 -8.86
N PRO A 312 7.67 -14.66 -9.48
CA PRO A 312 9.02 -14.81 -8.94
C PRO A 312 9.23 -14.20 -7.55
N LEU A 313 8.41 -13.21 -7.16
CA LEU A 313 8.49 -12.54 -5.86
C LEU A 313 7.79 -13.35 -4.75
N ARG A 314 6.87 -14.25 -5.11
CA ARG A 314 6.03 -14.98 -4.14
C ARG A 314 6.80 -16.00 -3.28
N LYS A 315 8.05 -16.30 -3.63
CA LYS A 315 8.94 -17.16 -2.84
C LYS A 315 9.48 -16.46 -1.59
N TYR A 316 9.51 -15.12 -1.60
CA TYR A 316 9.99 -14.32 -0.49
C TYR A 316 8.89 -14.09 0.54
N GLN A 317 9.23 -14.16 1.83
CA GLN A 317 8.31 -13.84 2.92
C GLN A 317 7.83 -12.37 2.86
N PHE A 318 8.70 -11.47 2.40
CA PHE A 318 8.42 -10.07 2.18
C PHE A 318 9.30 -9.56 1.04
N ALA A 319 8.71 -8.82 0.10
CA ALA A 319 9.45 -8.17 -0.98
C ALA A 319 8.93 -6.76 -1.25
N ILE A 320 9.84 -5.81 -1.51
CA ILE A 320 9.52 -4.38 -1.69
C ILE A 320 10.53 -3.71 -2.64
N GLY A 321 10.11 -2.69 -3.38
CA GLY A 321 10.95 -1.96 -4.33
C GLY A 321 11.71 -0.78 -3.72
N LYS A 322 12.83 -0.41 -4.34
CA LYS A 322 13.51 0.87 -4.07
C LYS A 322 12.85 2.02 -4.84
N GLU A 323 12.44 3.06 -4.12
CA GLU A 323 12.09 4.35 -4.74
C GLU A 323 13.34 5.17 -5.04
N LEU A 324 14.27 5.22 -4.07
CA LEU A 324 15.57 5.89 -4.13
C LEU A 324 16.66 4.92 -3.66
N PRO A 325 17.96 5.21 -3.86
CA PRO A 325 19.03 4.28 -3.48
C PRO A 325 18.97 3.75 -2.04
N THR A 326 18.44 4.56 -1.10
CA THR A 326 18.34 4.23 0.33
C THR A 326 16.91 4.26 0.87
N VAL A 327 15.90 4.40 -0.01
CA VAL A 327 14.49 4.58 0.38
C VAL A 327 13.64 3.57 -0.37
N LEU A 328 12.74 2.89 0.35
CA LEU A 328 11.83 1.91 -0.20
C LEU A 328 10.47 2.55 -0.50
N CYS A 329 9.72 1.98 -1.44
CA CYS A 329 8.39 2.45 -1.79
C CYS A 329 7.32 1.56 -1.17
N ASN A 330 6.35 2.13 -0.45
CA ASN A 330 5.18 1.36 0.01
C ASN A 330 4.02 1.34 -0.99
N GLY A 331 4.20 1.95 -2.17
CA GLY A 331 3.21 1.94 -3.24
C GLY A 331 3.01 0.54 -3.83
N VAL A 332 4.05 -0.29 -3.83
CA VAL A 332 3.96 -1.72 -4.12
C VAL A 332 4.90 -2.52 -3.24
N PHE A 333 4.35 -3.52 -2.58
CA PHE A 333 5.11 -4.51 -1.83
C PHE A 333 4.30 -5.79 -1.73
N SER A 334 4.97 -6.88 -1.37
CA SER A 334 4.34 -8.17 -1.17
C SER A 334 4.78 -8.78 0.14
N GLY A 335 3.92 -9.61 0.73
CA GLY A 335 4.20 -10.28 1.99
C GLY A 335 3.38 -11.53 2.18
N ALA A 336 3.93 -12.48 2.93
CA ALA A 336 3.15 -13.57 3.48
C ALA A 336 2.19 -13.03 4.56
N PRO A 337 1.05 -13.69 4.78
CA PRO A 337 0.25 -13.47 5.97
C PRO A 337 1.10 -13.69 7.22
N ASN A 338 0.88 -12.89 8.26
CA ASN A 338 1.64 -12.92 9.52
C ASN A 338 3.15 -12.69 9.37
N ASN A 339 3.59 -12.06 8.27
CA ASN A 339 5.01 -11.77 8.07
C ASN A 339 5.60 -10.89 9.20
N THR A 340 6.80 -11.25 9.66
CA THR A 340 7.47 -10.56 10.77
C THR A 340 7.87 -9.13 10.45
N VAL A 341 8.32 -8.83 9.23
CA VAL A 341 8.65 -7.47 8.80
C VAL A 341 7.41 -6.58 8.81
N LEU A 342 6.29 -7.07 8.26
CA LEU A 342 5.01 -6.35 8.31
C LEU A 342 4.54 -6.14 9.75
N ALA A 343 4.72 -7.12 10.63
CA ALA A 343 4.39 -6.98 12.04
C ALA A 343 5.24 -5.93 12.75
N LEU A 344 6.56 -5.92 12.52
CA LEU A 344 7.47 -4.89 13.05
C LEU A 344 7.17 -3.51 12.47
N TRP A 345 6.81 -3.43 11.18
CA TRP A 345 6.42 -2.19 10.53
C TRP A 345 5.12 -1.66 11.11
N HIS A 346 4.09 -2.50 11.29
CA HIS A 346 2.87 -2.12 12.00
C HIS A 346 3.19 -1.62 13.42
N LEU A 347 3.99 -2.36 14.19
CA LEU A 347 4.39 -1.99 15.55
C LEU A 347 5.09 -0.63 15.63
N SER A 348 5.84 -0.25 14.60
CA SER A 348 6.52 1.05 14.53
C SER A 348 5.55 2.25 14.49
N TYR A 349 4.27 2.05 14.12
CA TYR A 349 3.26 3.12 14.14
C TYR A 349 2.91 3.60 15.55
N GLN A 350 3.38 2.93 16.61
CA GLN A 350 3.35 3.47 17.98
C GLN A 350 4.10 4.80 18.12
N THR A 351 5.03 5.09 17.20
CA THR A 351 5.77 6.35 17.14
C THR A 351 5.46 7.14 15.86
N PHE A 352 4.25 6.94 15.30
CA PHE A 352 3.81 7.56 14.05
C PHE A 352 3.74 9.08 14.13
N ASP A 353 4.35 9.78 13.16
CA ASP A 353 4.22 11.23 13.03
C ASP A 353 3.44 11.60 11.77
N ASP A 354 2.18 11.98 11.95
CA ASP A 354 1.26 12.33 10.87
C ASP A 354 1.69 13.58 10.09
N ALA A 355 2.65 14.37 10.60
CA ALA A 355 3.24 15.49 9.87
C ALA A 355 4.35 15.06 8.89
N SER A 356 4.90 13.85 9.04
CA SER A 356 6.02 13.35 8.26
C SER A 356 5.53 12.47 7.10
N TRP A 357 5.43 13.05 5.89
CA TRP A 357 4.87 12.41 4.70
C TRP A 357 5.44 11.02 4.39
N GLY A 358 6.76 10.87 4.43
CA GLY A 358 7.43 9.62 4.09
C GLY A 358 7.97 8.85 5.28
N GLY A 359 7.79 9.36 6.51
CA GLY A 359 8.49 8.86 7.70
C GLY A 359 8.28 7.36 7.89
N HIS A 360 7.03 6.97 8.16
CA HIS A 360 6.66 5.55 8.33
C HIS A 360 6.53 4.82 7.00
N SER A 361 6.10 5.53 5.97
CA SER A 361 5.72 4.95 4.67
C SER A 361 6.93 4.58 3.81
N LEU A 362 8.07 5.25 3.97
CA LEU A 362 9.25 5.07 3.11
C LEU A 362 10.53 4.80 3.91
N TYR A 363 10.81 5.61 4.93
CA TYR A 363 12.10 5.56 5.65
C TYR A 363 12.14 4.46 6.71
N VAL A 364 11.11 4.36 7.56
CA VAL A 364 11.08 3.37 8.66
C VAL A 364 11.17 1.94 8.11
N ILE A 365 10.44 1.60 7.06
CA ILE A 365 10.53 0.27 6.45
C ILE A 365 11.94 0.01 5.87
N GLY A 366 12.57 1.03 5.29
CA GLY A 366 13.97 0.96 4.87
C GLY A 366 14.91 0.65 6.04
N ASP A 367 14.72 1.29 7.18
CA ASP A 367 15.52 1.06 8.38
C ASP A 367 15.25 -0.32 9.00
N ILE A 368 13.99 -0.78 9.04
CA ILE A 368 13.63 -2.14 9.43
C ILE A 368 14.37 -3.15 8.56
N CYS A 369 14.29 -3.03 7.23
CA CYS A 369 14.96 -3.98 6.33
C CYS A 369 16.49 -3.95 6.45
N LYS A 370 17.12 -2.80 6.76
CA LYS A 370 18.56 -2.75 7.07
C LYS A 370 18.91 -3.51 8.34
N HIS A 371 18.05 -3.47 9.37
CA HIS A 371 18.27 -4.20 10.62
C HIS A 371 17.91 -5.68 10.51
N PHE A 372 17.03 -6.06 9.58
CA PHE A 372 16.56 -7.43 9.37
C PHE A 372 16.76 -7.90 7.91
N PRO A 373 17.99 -7.88 7.37
CA PRO A 373 18.23 -8.11 5.94
C PRO A 373 17.86 -9.52 5.48
N GLY A 374 17.87 -10.52 6.38
CA GLY A 374 17.43 -11.89 6.07
C GLY A 374 15.91 -12.06 5.93
N HIS A 375 15.13 -11.03 6.31
CA HIS A 375 13.67 -11.06 6.28
C HIS A 375 13.07 -10.16 5.19
N CYS A 376 13.89 -9.33 4.53
CA CYS A 376 13.44 -8.47 3.44
C CYS A 376 14.14 -8.84 2.13
N HIS A 377 13.34 -9.14 1.11
CA HIS A 377 13.82 -9.11 -0.26
C HIS A 377 13.61 -7.70 -0.83
N ILE A 378 14.66 -7.06 -1.33
CA ILE A 378 14.57 -5.72 -1.90
C ILE A 378 14.78 -5.83 -3.41
N GLU A 379 13.76 -5.44 -4.17
CA GLU A 379 13.86 -5.30 -5.61
C GLU A 379 14.56 -3.98 -5.96
N GLU A 380 15.71 -4.12 -6.62
CA GLU A 380 16.57 -2.99 -6.97
C GLU A 380 15.98 -2.12 -8.08
N ASP A 381 15.48 -2.80 -9.14
CA ASP A 381 15.12 -2.15 -10.39
C ASP A 381 13.78 -2.58 -11.01
N SER A 382 13.15 -3.65 -10.52
CA SER A 382 11.93 -4.20 -11.15
C SER A 382 10.62 -3.72 -10.54
N LEU A 383 10.67 -3.01 -9.42
CA LEU A 383 9.52 -2.36 -8.79
C LEU A 383 9.81 -0.87 -8.68
N ASP A 384 8.80 -0.04 -8.89
CA ASP A 384 8.84 1.43 -8.72
C ASP A 384 9.91 2.16 -9.52
N ARG A 385 10.37 1.57 -10.62
CA ARG A 385 11.28 2.21 -11.55
C ARG A 385 10.59 2.59 -12.86
N PRO A 386 10.82 3.79 -13.41
CA PRO A 386 11.63 4.86 -12.85
C PRO A 386 10.99 5.44 -11.58
N GLY A 387 11.79 5.62 -10.53
CA GLY A 387 11.33 6.12 -9.23
C GLY A 387 11.18 7.63 -9.17
N TRP A 388 10.94 8.16 -7.97
CA TRP A 388 10.62 9.57 -7.73
C TRP A 388 11.51 10.61 -8.44
N ILE A 389 12.82 10.39 -8.54
CA ILE A 389 13.70 11.37 -9.22
C ILE A 389 13.50 11.36 -10.75
N ASN A 390 13.14 10.21 -11.31
CA ASN A 390 13.15 9.96 -12.75
C ASN A 390 11.75 9.71 -13.32
N PHE A 391 10.67 9.93 -12.56
CA PHE A 391 9.31 9.62 -13.00
C PHE A 391 8.95 10.35 -14.32
N GLY A 392 9.55 11.52 -14.59
CA GLY A 392 9.37 12.28 -15.82
C GLY A 392 9.67 11.51 -17.10
N LYS A 393 10.51 10.45 -17.03
CA LYS A 393 10.79 9.54 -18.16
C LYS A 393 9.54 8.80 -18.65
N MET A 394 8.52 8.65 -17.81
CA MET A 394 7.25 8.05 -18.22
C MET A 394 6.43 8.98 -19.14
N TYR A 395 6.64 10.29 -18.99
CA TYR A 395 5.74 11.32 -19.50
C TYR A 395 6.32 12.13 -20.66
N GLY A 396 7.64 12.12 -20.84
CA GLY A 396 8.32 12.80 -21.94
C GLY A 396 7.83 12.34 -23.31
N GLU A 397 7.45 13.30 -24.15
CA GLU A 397 7.02 13.01 -25.53
C GLU A 397 8.16 12.34 -26.31
N GLY A 398 7.87 11.21 -26.95
CA GLY A 398 8.84 10.39 -27.66
C GLY A 398 9.85 9.65 -26.76
N ASP A 399 9.90 9.91 -25.46
CA ASP A 399 10.85 9.27 -24.55
C ASP A 399 10.48 7.80 -24.34
N ARG A 400 11.42 6.91 -24.70
CA ARG A 400 11.40 5.45 -24.47
C ARG A 400 12.73 4.96 -23.90
N THR A 401 13.44 5.83 -23.20
CA THR A 401 14.76 5.50 -22.63
C THR A 401 14.68 4.45 -21.51
N TRP A 402 13.49 4.23 -20.95
CA TRP A 402 13.24 3.19 -19.96
C TRP A 402 12.55 1.97 -20.59
N ASP A 403 13.22 0.81 -20.54
CA ASP A 403 12.63 -0.47 -20.93
C ASP A 403 11.70 -1.00 -19.84
N TRP A 404 10.45 -0.56 -19.89
CA TRP A 404 9.41 -0.99 -18.96
C TRP A 404 8.93 -2.43 -19.22
N GLN A 405 9.14 -2.97 -20.42
CA GLN A 405 8.56 -4.25 -20.82
C GLN A 405 9.27 -5.43 -20.17
N THR A 406 10.59 -5.37 -20.09
CA THR A 406 11.41 -6.47 -19.57
C THR A 406 11.86 -6.25 -18.13
N LYS A 407 11.97 -4.98 -17.70
CA LYS A 407 12.55 -4.66 -16.39
C LYS A 407 11.52 -4.65 -15.27
N ASN A 408 10.28 -4.22 -15.52
CA ASN A 408 9.32 -3.93 -14.46
C ASN A 408 8.30 -5.04 -14.27
N TYR A 409 8.12 -5.48 -13.02
CA TYR A 409 6.87 -6.12 -12.61
C TYR A 409 5.76 -5.09 -12.43
N ALA A 410 6.06 -3.98 -11.77
CA ALA A 410 5.16 -2.85 -11.61
C ALA A 410 5.91 -1.53 -11.55
N MET A 411 5.15 -0.44 -11.72
CA MET A 411 5.66 0.92 -11.78
C MET A 411 4.65 1.87 -11.14
N HIS A 412 5.09 2.60 -10.11
CA HIS A 412 4.32 3.71 -9.55
C HIS A 412 4.36 4.90 -10.51
N LEU A 413 3.18 5.36 -10.92
CA LEU A 413 3.06 6.38 -11.94
C LEU A 413 3.31 7.79 -11.38
N PHE A 414 3.08 8.02 -10.08
CA PHE A 414 3.04 9.37 -9.52
C PHE A 414 2.06 10.26 -10.29
N TYR A 415 0.90 9.70 -10.67
CA TYR A 415 0.01 10.28 -11.69
C TYR A 415 -0.49 11.68 -11.29
N ARG A 416 -0.60 11.93 -9.97
CA ARG A 416 -0.90 13.26 -9.40
C ARG A 416 0.06 14.35 -9.89
N LEU A 417 1.33 14.04 -10.10
CA LEU A 417 2.35 15.01 -10.53
C LEU A 417 2.39 15.22 -12.04
N TYR A 418 1.85 14.27 -12.80
CA TYR A 418 1.80 14.39 -14.26
C TYR A 418 0.88 15.54 -14.69
N GLY A 419 -0.20 15.78 -13.95
CA GLY A 419 -1.09 16.92 -14.19
C GLY A 419 -2.00 16.80 -15.41
N VAL A 420 -1.91 15.71 -16.20
CA VAL A 420 -2.74 15.47 -17.38
C VAL A 420 -3.70 14.31 -17.14
N GLN A 421 -4.99 14.52 -17.42
CA GLN A 421 -6.01 13.48 -17.38
C GLN A 421 -6.19 12.88 -18.77
N HIS A 422 -6.36 11.56 -18.81
CA HIS A 422 -6.62 10.81 -20.04
C HIS A 422 -7.93 10.04 -19.94
N ASP A 423 -8.38 9.53 -21.08
CA ASP A 423 -9.53 8.66 -21.27
C ASP A 423 -9.24 7.63 -22.38
N LEU A 424 -10.22 6.77 -22.67
CA LEU A 424 -10.09 5.74 -23.71
C LEU A 424 -9.84 6.29 -25.12
N LYS A 425 -10.16 7.56 -25.39
CA LYS A 425 -9.99 8.20 -26.71
C LYS A 425 -8.59 8.80 -26.82
N SER A 426 -8.26 9.70 -25.90
CA SER A 426 -6.97 10.41 -25.85
C SER A 426 -5.78 9.46 -25.72
N ILE A 427 -5.89 8.40 -24.91
CA ILE A 427 -4.77 7.47 -24.67
C ILE A 427 -4.31 6.73 -25.94
N ARG A 428 -5.14 6.67 -26.98
CA ARG A 428 -4.81 6.01 -28.24
C ARG A 428 -3.66 6.68 -28.98
N THR A 429 -3.45 7.98 -28.75
CA THR A 429 -2.49 8.81 -29.49
C THR A 429 -1.39 9.39 -28.62
N VAL A 430 -1.40 9.16 -27.30
CA VAL A 430 -0.37 9.69 -26.39
C VAL A 430 0.99 9.06 -26.72
N ASN A 431 1.92 9.87 -27.21
CA ASN A 431 3.25 9.42 -27.63
C ASN A 431 4.29 9.51 -26.49
N ASN A 432 4.09 8.78 -25.40
CA ASN A 432 5.07 8.62 -24.33
C ASN A 432 5.01 7.19 -23.74
N THR A 433 5.92 6.88 -22.81
CA THR A 433 5.99 5.57 -22.15
C THR A 433 4.68 5.22 -21.41
N LEU A 434 4.05 6.19 -20.73
CA LEU A 434 2.72 6.00 -20.11
C LEU A 434 1.68 5.54 -21.13
N GLY A 435 1.61 6.23 -22.28
CA GLY A 435 0.68 5.90 -23.35
C GLY A 435 0.88 4.48 -23.85
N ASP A 436 2.13 4.06 -24.04
CA ASP A 436 2.45 2.69 -24.49
C ASP A 436 1.97 1.67 -23.46
N MET A 437 2.28 1.86 -22.18
CA MET A 437 1.84 0.96 -21.11
C MET A 437 0.32 0.88 -21.05
N PHE A 438 -0.40 2.01 -21.10
CA PHE A 438 -1.85 2.01 -21.01
C PHE A 438 -2.50 1.35 -22.23
N ARG A 439 -1.96 1.56 -23.44
CA ARG A 439 -2.41 0.85 -24.65
C ARG A 439 -2.11 -0.64 -24.60
N PHE A 440 -1.01 -1.05 -23.97
CA PHE A 440 -0.73 -2.46 -23.74
C PHE A 440 -1.82 -3.10 -22.88
N ILE A 441 -2.19 -2.46 -21.77
CA ILE A 441 -3.25 -2.97 -20.88
C ILE A 441 -4.62 -2.97 -21.56
N LEU A 442 -4.98 -1.90 -22.26
CA LEU A 442 -6.33 -1.72 -22.81
C LEU A 442 -6.55 -2.43 -24.15
N PHE A 443 -5.51 -2.56 -24.97
CA PHE A 443 -5.62 -3.00 -26.36
C PHE A 443 -4.66 -4.14 -26.73
N GLY A 444 -3.87 -4.65 -25.77
CA GLY A 444 -2.92 -5.74 -26.00
C GLY A 444 -1.70 -5.36 -26.85
N ARG A 445 -1.47 -4.06 -27.10
CA ARG A 445 -0.37 -3.58 -27.96
C ARG A 445 0.89 -3.34 -27.15
N LYS A 446 1.90 -4.21 -27.32
CA LYS A 446 3.25 -4.01 -26.74
C LYS A 446 4.14 -3.11 -27.60
N GLU A 447 3.79 -2.89 -28.86
CA GLU A 447 4.58 -2.04 -29.74
C GLU A 447 4.43 -0.56 -29.38
N PRO A 448 5.51 0.23 -29.49
CA PRO A 448 5.44 1.68 -29.33
C PRO A 448 4.45 2.33 -30.28
N PHE A 449 3.92 3.49 -29.88
CA PHE A 449 3.11 4.31 -30.77
C PHE A 449 3.87 4.63 -32.07
N LYS A 450 3.29 4.23 -33.21
CA LYS A 450 3.72 4.63 -34.55
C LYS A 450 2.75 5.71 -35.01
N SER A 451 3.30 6.90 -35.29
CA SER A 451 2.57 8.09 -35.76
C SER A 451 1.82 7.84 -37.05
#